data_AF-A0A8J4YCT0-F1
#
_entry.id   AF-A0A8J4YCT0-F1
#
_cell.length_a   1.000
_cell.length_b   1.000
_cell.length_c   1.000
_cell.angle_alpha   90.00
_cell.angle_beta   90.00
_cell.angle_gamma   90.00
#
_symmetry.space_group_name_H-M   'P 1'
#
loop_
_entity.id
_entity.type
_entity.pdbx_description
1 polymer ?
#
loop_
_entity_poly.entity_id
_entity_poly.type
_entity_poly.pdbx_seq_one_letter_code
_entity_poly.pdbx_strand_id
1 'polypeptide(L)'
;MSELGQSTFCDILPQHIHAIGPTGTAQQLENALSEIAWSFYQSEAKGVRGHRDFLNKTNHTLLFVRHQFKLGFLNEMRNDAQAAIKHFAQCYHHLLELRSTDTNLHEIRIVAAIVNYKICRLDFTLNLPRDAIAQFRRHIDLFRQRTGPKELIFEHYAWLSKQ
;
A
#
# COMPACT_ATOMS: atom_id res chain seq x y z
N MET A 1 8.53 25.30 -29.20
CA MET A 1 9.31 24.22 -28.57
C MET A 1 9.02 24.24 -27.07
N SER A 2 8.35 23.16 -26.61
CA SER A 2 8.22 22.64 -25.22
C SER A 2 7.81 23.64 -24.13
N GLU A 3 6.56 23.69 -23.65
CA GLU A 3 5.80 22.68 -22.86
C GLU A 3 6.62 21.98 -21.76
N LEU A 4 6.31 22.29 -20.49
CA LEU A 4 5.87 21.35 -19.45
C LEU A 4 5.93 22.02 -18.07
N GLY A 5 4.78 22.17 -17.43
CA GLY A 5 4.70 22.66 -16.06
C GLY A 5 3.33 23.09 -15.58
N GLN A 6 2.23 22.55 -16.13
CA GLN A 6 0.93 22.70 -15.49
C GLN A 6 0.75 21.57 -14.49
N SER A 7 1.03 21.92 -13.24
CA SER A 7 0.45 21.34 -12.04
C SER A 7 -0.97 20.86 -12.34
N THR A 8 -1.23 19.55 -12.20
CA THR A 8 -2.58 18.99 -12.07
C THR A 8 -3.17 19.46 -10.75
N PHE A 9 -3.52 20.75 -10.70
CA PHE A 9 -4.48 21.27 -9.75
C PHE A 9 -5.82 20.67 -10.13
N CYS A 10 -6.55 20.17 -9.14
CA CYS A 10 -7.82 19.51 -9.32
C CYS A 10 -8.85 20.56 -9.77
N ASP A 11 -8.87 20.87 -11.06
CA ASP A 11 -9.91 21.70 -11.66
C ASP A 11 -11.20 20.89 -11.63
N ILE A 12 -11.98 21.08 -10.58
CA ILE A 12 -13.37 20.63 -10.52
C ILE A 12 -14.07 21.37 -11.66
N LEU A 13 -14.23 20.70 -12.81
CA LEU A 13 -14.88 21.29 -13.96
C LEU A 13 -16.27 21.82 -13.53
N PRO A 14 -16.68 23.03 -13.97
CA PRO A 14 -17.98 23.61 -13.64
C PRO A 14 -19.18 22.69 -13.92
N GLN A 15 -18.98 21.72 -14.81
CA GLN A 15 -19.93 20.70 -15.23
C GLN A 15 -20.30 19.72 -14.09
N HIS A 16 -19.35 19.40 -13.20
CA HIS A 16 -19.61 18.54 -12.04
C HIS A 16 -20.29 19.29 -10.89
N ILE A 17 -20.10 20.62 -10.81
CA ILE A 17 -20.75 21.49 -9.83
C ILE A 17 -22.20 21.76 -10.24
N HIS A 18 -22.49 21.86 -11.55
CA HIS A 18 -23.85 22.13 -12.05
C HIS A 18 -24.86 20.99 -11.80
N ALA A 19 -24.40 19.77 -11.55
CA ALA A 19 -25.25 18.65 -11.12
C ALA A 19 -25.74 18.79 -9.66
N ILE A 20 -25.07 19.65 -8.89
CA ILE A 20 -25.43 20.04 -7.53
C ILE A 20 -26.29 21.30 -7.67
N GLY A 21 -27.58 21.11 -7.98
CA GLY A 21 -28.53 22.21 -7.92
C GLY A 21 -28.51 22.89 -6.53
N PRO A 22 -29.16 24.05 -6.35
CA PRO A 22 -29.25 24.75 -5.07
C PRO A 22 -29.91 23.93 -3.93
N THR A 23 -30.36 22.71 -4.21
CA THR A 23 -30.96 21.73 -3.31
C THR A 23 -30.13 20.44 -3.15
N GLY A 24 -28.88 20.45 -3.62
CA GLY A 24 -28.00 19.28 -3.63
C GLY A 24 -27.80 18.70 -2.23
N THR A 25 -28.28 17.47 -2.03
CA THR A 25 -28.12 16.78 -0.73
C THR A 25 -26.66 16.40 -0.52
N ALA A 26 -26.24 16.26 0.74
CA ALA A 26 -24.88 15.80 1.09
C ALA A 26 -24.48 14.52 0.32
N GLN A 27 -25.44 13.64 0.03
CA GLN A 27 -25.24 12.41 -0.72
C GLN A 27 -24.81 12.64 -2.18
N GLN A 28 -25.35 13.65 -2.86
CA GLN A 28 -24.99 13.93 -4.25
C GLN A 28 -23.57 14.47 -4.35
N LEU A 29 -23.18 15.32 -3.39
CA LEU A 29 -21.81 15.80 -3.27
C LEU A 29 -20.85 14.65 -2.97
N GLU A 30 -21.20 13.76 -2.03
CA GLU A 30 -20.40 12.58 -1.70
C GLU A 30 -20.17 11.69 -2.94
N ASN A 31 -21.21 11.44 -3.74
CA ASN A 31 -21.11 10.63 -4.93
C ASN A 31 -20.20 11.26 -5.99
N ALA A 32 -20.35 12.57 -6.25
CA ALA A 32 -19.51 13.29 -7.21
C ALA A 32 -18.03 13.30 -6.79
N LEU A 33 -17.76 13.57 -5.51
CA LEU A 33 -16.40 13.52 -4.98
C LEU A 33 -15.81 12.12 -5.01
N SER A 34 -16.63 11.10 -4.70
CA SER A 34 -16.21 9.70 -4.75
C SER A 34 -15.86 9.27 -6.17
N GLU A 35 -16.61 9.70 -7.18
CA GLU A 35 -16.34 9.41 -8.59
C GLU A 35 -15.01 10.04 -9.05
N ILE A 36 -14.80 11.33 -8.72
CA ILE A 36 -13.56 12.03 -9.03
C ILE A 36 -12.37 11.32 -8.36
N ALA A 37 -12.46 11.04 -7.06
CA ALA A 37 -11.42 10.35 -6.31
C ALA A 37 -11.13 8.96 -6.89
N TRP A 38 -12.17 8.18 -7.19
CA TRP A 38 -12.04 6.86 -7.77
C TRP A 38 -11.31 6.89 -9.12
N SER A 39 -11.68 7.83 -10.00
CA SER A 39 -11.06 8.00 -11.32
C SER A 39 -9.58 8.39 -11.22
N PHE A 40 -9.23 9.26 -10.28
CA PHE A 40 -7.86 9.66 -10.00
C PHE A 40 -7.01 8.46 -9.58
N TYR A 41 -7.46 7.69 -8.59
CA TYR A 41 -6.73 6.52 -8.11
C TYR A 41 -6.63 5.41 -9.16
N GLN A 42 -7.65 5.25 -10.01
CA GLN A 42 -7.62 4.33 -11.15
C GLN A 42 -6.51 4.70 -12.14
N SER A 43 -6.39 5.99 -12.46
CA SER A 43 -5.38 6.53 -13.38
C SER A 43 -3.97 6.33 -12.81
N GLU A 44 -3.76 6.72 -11.54
CA GLU A 44 -2.49 6.51 -10.84
C GLU A 44 -2.10 5.03 -10.82
N ALA A 45 -3.05 4.13 -10.58
CA ALA A 45 -2.77 2.70 -10.56
C ALA A 45 -2.38 2.16 -11.94
N LYS A 46 -2.92 2.72 -13.03
CA LYS A 46 -2.50 2.40 -14.40
C LYS A 46 -1.06 2.87 -14.65
N GLY A 47 -0.72 4.09 -14.24
CA GLY A 47 0.65 4.62 -14.36
C GLY A 47 1.68 3.76 -13.64
N VAL A 48 1.37 3.34 -12.40
CA VAL A 48 2.26 2.45 -11.63
C VAL A 48 2.43 1.08 -12.29
N ARG A 49 1.36 0.49 -12.84
CA ARG A 49 1.47 -0.78 -13.59
C ARG A 49 2.34 -0.61 -14.83
N GLY A 50 2.11 0.45 -15.62
CA GLY A 50 2.90 0.72 -16.82
C GLY A 50 4.39 0.86 -16.51
N HIS A 51 4.76 1.60 -15.46
CA HIS A 51 6.18 1.71 -15.07
C HIS A 51 6.76 0.37 -14.59
N ARG A 52 5.97 -0.44 -13.88
CA ARG A 52 6.39 -1.77 -13.40
C ARG A 52 6.72 -2.73 -14.53
N ASP A 53 6.02 -2.63 -15.66
CA ASP A 53 6.19 -3.55 -16.80
C ASP A 53 7.57 -3.40 -17.48
N PHE A 54 8.26 -2.28 -17.26
CA PHE A 54 9.64 -2.07 -17.72
C PHE A 54 10.71 -2.52 -16.72
N LEU A 55 10.33 -3.09 -15.57
CA LEU A 55 11.27 -3.48 -14.52
C LEU A 55 11.73 -4.93 -14.66
N ASN A 56 13.02 -5.15 -14.44
CA ASN A 56 13.61 -6.47 -14.31
C ASN A 56 13.56 -6.94 -12.84
N LYS A 57 12.97 -8.10 -12.56
CA LYS A 57 12.80 -8.64 -11.19
C LYS A 57 14.12 -8.87 -10.44
N THR A 58 15.17 -9.28 -11.15
CA THR A 58 16.48 -9.58 -10.56
C THR A 58 17.19 -8.31 -10.11
N ASN A 59 17.09 -7.23 -10.89
CA ASN A 59 17.84 -6.01 -10.62
C ASN A 59 17.02 -4.99 -9.82
N HIS A 60 15.69 -5.05 -9.88
CA HIS A 60 14.79 -4.01 -9.38
C HIS A 60 13.86 -4.49 -8.26
N THR A 61 14.24 -5.48 -7.46
CA THR A 61 13.39 -6.06 -6.40
C THR A 61 12.83 -5.00 -5.44
N LEU A 62 13.62 -4.00 -5.06
CA LEU A 62 13.15 -2.89 -4.20
C LEU A 62 12.07 -2.04 -4.89
N LEU A 63 12.16 -1.82 -6.20
CA LEU A 63 11.12 -1.13 -6.94
C LEU A 63 9.84 -1.97 -6.97
N PHE A 64 9.92 -3.30 -7.09
CA PHE A 64 8.74 -4.16 -6.99
C PHE A 64 8.02 -4.01 -5.64
N VAL A 65 8.76 -3.98 -4.52
CA VAL A 65 8.18 -3.69 -3.19
C VAL A 65 7.41 -2.37 -3.21
N ARG A 66 8.06 -1.28 -3.67
CA ARG A 66 7.45 0.06 -3.73
C ARG A 66 6.20 0.10 -4.62
N HIS A 67 6.25 -0.53 -5.79
CA HIS A 67 5.13 -0.55 -6.73
C HIS A 67 3.95 -1.34 -6.18
N GLN A 68 4.20 -2.49 -5.57
CA GLN A 68 3.14 -3.30 -4.98
C GLN A 68 2.50 -2.60 -3.78
N PHE A 69 3.30 -1.92 -2.95
CA PHE A 69 2.75 -1.08 -1.89
C PHE A 69 1.85 0.03 -2.44
N LYS A 70 2.32 0.78 -3.45
CA LYS A 70 1.55 1.86 -4.07
C LYS A 70 0.26 1.33 -4.70
N LEU A 71 0.29 0.18 -5.38
CA LEU A 71 -0.91 -0.46 -5.93
C LEU A 71 -1.88 -0.91 -4.83
N GLY A 72 -1.38 -1.48 -3.72
CA GLY A 72 -2.21 -1.85 -2.58
C GLY A 72 -2.94 -0.65 -2.00
N PHE A 73 -2.21 0.45 -1.75
CA PHE A 73 -2.78 1.69 -1.25
C PHE A 73 -3.82 2.31 -2.20
N LEU A 74 -3.54 2.37 -3.51
CA LEU A 74 -4.47 2.93 -4.48
C LEU A 74 -5.77 2.13 -4.60
N ASN A 75 -5.71 0.80 -4.45
CA ASN A 75 -6.93 -0.02 -4.39
C ASN A 75 -7.67 0.14 -3.06
N GLU A 76 -6.95 0.29 -1.95
CA GLU A 76 -7.55 0.60 -0.64
C GLU A 76 -8.32 1.93 -0.70
N MET A 77 -7.78 2.97 -1.34
CA MET A 77 -8.48 4.26 -1.51
C MET A 77 -9.69 4.17 -2.45
N ARG A 78 -9.73 3.18 -3.34
CA ARG A 78 -10.89 2.88 -4.21
C ARG A 78 -11.93 1.98 -3.53
N ASN A 79 -11.76 1.72 -2.24
CA ASN A 79 -12.59 0.81 -1.45
C ASN A 79 -12.62 -0.63 -1.99
N ASP A 80 -11.56 -1.06 -2.67
CA ASP A 80 -11.37 -2.43 -3.17
C ASP A 80 -10.38 -3.18 -2.26
N ALA A 81 -10.90 -3.64 -1.12
CA ALA A 81 -10.10 -4.31 -0.09
C ALA A 81 -9.46 -5.61 -0.59
N GLN A 82 -10.16 -6.38 -1.44
CA GLN A 82 -9.66 -7.65 -1.99
C GLN A 82 -8.46 -7.43 -2.91
N ALA A 83 -8.54 -6.47 -3.84
CA ALA A 83 -7.41 -6.13 -4.69
C ALA A 83 -6.25 -5.54 -3.88
N ALA A 84 -6.56 -4.72 -2.85
CA ALA A 84 -5.55 -4.15 -1.97
C ALA A 84 -4.76 -5.23 -1.22
N ILE A 85 -5.43 -6.21 -0.61
CA ILE A 85 -4.78 -7.35 0.06
C ILE A 85 -3.87 -8.11 -0.90
N LYS A 86 -4.33 -8.40 -2.12
CA LYS A 86 -3.51 -9.10 -3.12
C LYS A 86 -2.20 -8.36 -3.41
N HIS A 87 -2.27 -7.04 -3.58
CA HIS A 87 -1.07 -6.23 -3.82
C HIS A 87 -0.18 -6.11 -2.58
N PHE A 88 -0.75 -5.94 -1.38
CA PHE A 88 0.03 -5.93 -0.14
C PHE A 88 0.70 -7.28 0.14
N ALA A 89 0.05 -8.40 -0.16
CA ALA A 89 0.64 -9.73 -0.06
C ALA A 89 1.84 -9.89 -1.03
N GLN A 90 1.73 -9.40 -2.26
CA GLN A 90 2.85 -9.36 -3.21
C GLN A 90 3.98 -8.43 -2.74
N CYS A 91 3.64 -7.28 -2.15
CA CYS A 91 4.60 -6.37 -1.53
C CYS A 91 5.39 -7.08 -0.41
N TYR A 92 4.67 -7.74 0.50
CA TYR A 92 5.24 -8.49 1.60
C TYR A 92 6.16 -9.62 1.09
N HIS A 93 5.73 -10.35 0.06
CA HIS A 93 6.55 -11.38 -0.57
C HIS A 93 7.86 -10.83 -1.12
N HIS A 94 7.82 -9.79 -1.96
CA HIS A 94 9.04 -9.18 -2.51
C HIS A 94 9.95 -8.59 -1.42
N LEU A 95 9.38 -8.09 -0.32
CA LEU A 95 10.14 -7.59 0.81
C LEU A 95 10.93 -8.70 1.49
N LEU A 96 10.37 -9.91 1.56
CA LEU A 96 11.04 -11.08 2.13
C LEU A 96 12.10 -11.68 1.20
N GLU A 97 12.02 -11.43 -0.11
CA GLU A 97 13.03 -11.82 -1.11
C GLU A 97 14.27 -10.91 -1.05
N LEU A 98 14.18 -9.72 -0.43
CA LEU A 98 15.34 -8.85 -0.27
C LEU A 98 16.42 -9.52 0.57
N ARG A 99 17.67 -9.43 0.09
CA ARG A 99 18.83 -9.86 0.87
C ARG A 99 18.91 -9.02 2.15
N SER A 100 18.75 -9.69 3.29
CA SER A 100 18.95 -9.06 4.59
C SER A 100 20.44 -8.90 4.88
N THR A 101 20.79 -7.71 5.36
CA THR A 101 22.10 -7.31 5.86
C THR A 101 21.90 -6.61 7.19
N ASP A 102 22.95 -6.52 7.98
CA ASP A 102 22.92 -5.86 9.29
C ASP A 102 22.44 -4.40 9.20
N THR A 103 22.71 -3.74 8.07
CA THR A 103 22.33 -2.35 7.81
C THR A 103 20.87 -2.16 7.41
N ASN A 104 20.22 -3.15 6.78
CA ASN A 104 18.87 -2.98 6.23
C ASN A 104 17.80 -3.78 6.98
N LEU A 105 18.18 -4.72 7.84
CA LEU A 105 17.24 -5.64 8.49
C LEU A 105 16.21 -4.89 9.35
N HIS A 106 16.64 -3.82 10.03
CA HIS A 106 15.75 -2.98 10.83
C HIS A 106 14.67 -2.32 9.95
N GLU A 107 15.07 -1.74 8.82
CA GLU A 107 14.14 -1.12 7.87
C GLU A 107 13.18 -2.14 7.25
N ILE A 108 13.70 -3.29 6.80
CA ILE A 108 12.90 -4.39 6.25
C ILE A 108 11.84 -4.82 7.26
N ARG A 109 12.21 -4.96 8.53
CA ARG A 109 11.33 -5.37 9.61
C ARG A 109 10.21 -4.35 9.88
N ILE A 110 10.54 -3.05 9.91
CA ILE A 110 9.53 -1.99 10.07
C ILE A 110 8.55 -1.99 8.89
N VAL A 111 9.07 -2.02 7.65
CA VAL A 111 8.22 -2.01 6.46
C VAL A 111 7.34 -3.27 6.42
N ALA A 112 7.89 -4.42 6.81
CA ALA A 112 7.15 -5.67 6.88
C ALA A 112 6.01 -5.59 7.90
N ALA A 113 6.24 -4.96 9.06
CA ALA A 113 5.20 -4.76 10.07
C ALA A 113 4.06 -3.88 9.55
N ILE A 114 4.39 -2.77 8.87
CA ILE A 114 3.41 -1.86 8.29
C ILE A 114 2.55 -2.58 7.23
N VAL A 115 3.19 -3.33 6.33
CA VAL A 115 2.48 -4.10 5.30
C VAL A 115 1.64 -5.21 5.93
N ASN A 116 2.16 -5.90 6.94
CA ASN A 116 1.43 -6.95 7.63
C ASN A 116 0.17 -6.42 8.32
N TYR A 117 0.28 -5.28 8.99
CA TYR A 117 -0.85 -4.59 9.60
C TYR A 117 -1.90 -4.19 8.56
N LYS A 118 -1.49 -3.66 7.40
CA LYS A 118 -2.40 -3.35 6.29
C LYS A 118 -3.20 -4.56 5.84
N ILE A 119 -2.55 -5.71 5.66
CA ILE A 119 -3.22 -6.97 5.27
C ILE A 119 -4.22 -7.39 6.35
N CYS A 120 -3.75 -7.55 7.60
CA CYS A 120 -4.59 -8.03 8.70
C CYS A 120 -5.80 -7.11 8.93
N ARG A 121 -5.61 -5.79 8.85
CA ARG A 121 -6.69 -4.82 9.00
C ARG A 121 -7.76 -5.00 7.91
N LEU A 122 -7.36 -5.15 6.65
CA LEU A 122 -8.30 -5.36 5.55
C LEU A 122 -9.00 -6.70 5.65
N ASP A 123 -8.31 -7.76 6.07
CA ASP A 123 -8.92 -9.06 6.35
C ASP A 123 -10.00 -8.93 7.44
N PHE A 124 -9.74 -8.18 8.52
CA PHE A 124 -10.77 -7.88 9.53
C PHE A 124 -11.95 -7.09 8.95
N THR A 125 -11.72 -6.07 8.11
CA THR A 125 -12.78 -5.33 7.42
C THR A 125 -13.65 -6.25 6.56
N LEU A 126 -13.07 -7.30 5.99
CA LEU A 126 -13.76 -8.29 5.16
C LEU A 126 -14.37 -9.45 5.97
N ASN A 127 -14.37 -9.38 7.30
CA ASN A 127 -14.80 -10.45 8.19
C ASN A 127 -14.04 -11.77 7.98
N LEU A 128 -12.74 -11.69 7.69
CA LEU A 128 -11.80 -12.80 7.53
C LEU A 128 -10.79 -12.87 8.70
N PRO A 129 -11.22 -12.98 9.97
CA PRO A 129 -10.32 -12.91 11.12
C PRO A 129 -9.34 -14.09 11.17
N ARG A 130 -9.70 -15.26 10.61
CA ARG A 130 -8.81 -16.43 10.59
C ARG A 130 -7.60 -16.17 9.69
N ASP A 131 -7.82 -15.54 8.54
CA ASP A 131 -6.75 -15.19 7.59
C ASP A 131 -5.84 -14.12 8.18
N ALA A 132 -6.41 -13.09 8.82
CA ALA A 132 -5.66 -12.07 9.54
C ALA A 132 -4.75 -12.67 10.63
N ILE A 133 -5.30 -13.55 11.49
CA ILE A 133 -4.54 -14.20 12.56
C ILE A 133 -3.45 -15.11 11.99
N ALA A 134 -3.75 -15.87 10.93
CA ALA A 134 -2.78 -16.74 10.28
C ALA A 134 -1.63 -15.94 9.63
N GLN A 135 -1.94 -14.79 9.02
CA GLN A 135 -0.95 -13.87 8.48
C GLN A 135 -0.08 -13.26 9.59
N PHE A 136 -0.69 -12.78 10.68
CA PHE A 136 0.04 -12.23 11.82
C PHE A 136 0.97 -13.26 12.49
N ARG A 137 0.50 -14.49 12.73
CA ARG A 137 1.34 -15.56 13.29
C ARG A 137 2.55 -15.86 12.41
N ARG A 138 2.33 -16.01 11.09
CA ARG A 138 3.43 -16.20 10.12
C ARG A 138 4.44 -15.06 10.17
N HIS A 139 3.98 -13.81 10.28
CA HIS A 139 4.85 -12.65 10.43
C HIS A 139 5.72 -12.74 11.69
N ILE A 140 5.10 -13.02 12.85
CA ILE A 140 5.82 -13.15 14.12
C ILE A 140 6.84 -14.28 14.07
N ASP A 141 6.45 -15.46 13.59
CA ASP A 141 7.34 -16.62 13.56
C ASP A 141 8.55 -16.39 12.67
N LEU A 142 8.35 -15.71 11.53
CA LEU A 142 9.43 -15.35 10.60
C LEU A 142 10.41 -14.34 11.23
N PHE A 143 9.90 -13.25 11.80
CA PHE A 143 10.77 -12.19 12.32
C PHE A 143 11.35 -12.51 13.70
N ARG A 144 10.71 -13.35 14.51
CA ARG A 144 11.27 -13.80 15.81
C ARG A 144 12.68 -14.38 15.66
N GLN A 145 12.94 -15.10 14.56
CA GLN A 145 14.22 -15.73 14.27
C GLN A 145 15.25 -14.79 13.61
N ARG A 146 14.82 -13.64 13.07
CA ARG A 146 15.67 -12.68 12.36
C ARG A 146 16.16 -11.58 13.32
N THR A 147 16.96 -11.96 14.30
CA THR A 147 17.41 -11.06 15.39
C THR A 147 18.35 -9.95 14.92
N GLY A 148 19.11 -10.18 13.85
CA GLY A 148 20.15 -9.25 13.38
C GLY A 148 21.44 -9.30 14.20
N PRO A 149 22.26 -8.23 14.14
CA PRO A 149 23.52 -8.11 14.87
C PRO A 149 23.35 -8.32 16.38
N LYS A 150 24.35 -8.95 17.01
CA LYS A 150 24.32 -9.21 18.46
C LYS A 150 24.32 -7.91 19.26
N GLU A 151 24.99 -6.90 18.74
CA GLU A 151 25.16 -5.57 19.33
C GLU A 151 23.81 -4.83 19.42
N LEU A 152 22.86 -5.14 18.53
CA LEU A 152 21.55 -4.49 18.44
C LEU A 152 20.38 -5.43 18.80
N ILE A 153 20.66 -6.55 19.47
CA ILE A 153 19.64 -7.55 19.82
C ILE A 153 18.54 -6.99 20.75
N PHE A 154 18.86 -5.98 21.56
CA PHE A 154 17.87 -5.32 22.41
C PHE A 154 16.81 -4.58 21.58
N GLU A 155 17.19 -3.97 20.43
CA GLU A 155 16.24 -3.34 19.51
C GLU A 155 15.33 -4.37 18.82
N HIS A 156 15.86 -5.57 18.60
CA HIS A 156 15.05 -6.69 18.11
C HIS A 156 13.91 -7.01 19.07
N TYR A 157 14.22 -7.26 20.33
CA TYR A 157 13.21 -7.60 21.34
C TYR A 157 12.31 -6.40 21.71
N ALA A 158 12.83 -5.18 21.69
CA ALA A 158 12.04 -3.96 21.92
C ALA A 158 10.99 -3.74 20.83
N TRP A 159 11.29 -4.10 19.57
CA TRP A 159 10.30 -4.10 18.49
C TRP A 159 9.33 -5.27 18.60
N LEU A 160 9.83 -6.48 18.88
CA LEU A 160 9.02 -7.70 18.92
C LEU A 160 7.95 -7.63 20.01
N SER A 161 8.26 -7.02 21.15
CA SER A 161 7.29 -6.79 22.24
C SER A 161 6.19 -5.78 21.91
N LYS A 162 6.35 -4.98 20.86
CA LYS A 162 5.37 -4.00 20.38
C LYS A 162 4.54 -4.49 19.18
N GLN A 163 4.80 -5.71 18.69
CA GLN A 163 4.06 -6.30 17.58
C GLN A 163 2.67 -6.77 18.01
#